data_AF-A0A8H3UA47-F1
#
_entry.id   AF-A0A8H3UA47-F1
#
_cell.length_a   1.000
_cell.length_b   1.000
_cell.length_c   1.000
_cell.angle_alpha   90.00
_cell.angle_beta   90.00
_cell.angle_gamma   90.00
#
_symmetry.space_group_name_H-M   'P 1'
#
loop_
_entity.id
_entity.type
_entity.pdbx_description
1 polymer ?
#
loop_
_entity_poly.entity_id
_entity_poly.type
_entity_poly.pdbx_seq_one_letter_code
_entity_poly.pdbx_strand_id
1 'polypeptide(L)'
;MRLTVTLLVASLAASVSAASYELCCCTKTQKDGTYKCDHDATQKVADDKKGFFAFTPRYWINLTKGGAPIYQGSDYIYATGKNYEDTKIGPKEMRGYCRRQGADVDQYCWSPGNQWTYNYKGDKIGGNGKGA
;
A
#
# COMPACT_ATOMS: atom_id res chain seq x y z
N MET A 1 9.29 4.07 -58.79
CA MET A 1 9.07 2.72 -58.23
C MET A 1 9.72 2.67 -56.85
N ARG A 2 8.88 2.59 -55.80
CA ARG A 2 8.84 1.53 -54.76
C ARG A 2 10.08 1.51 -53.83
N LEU A 3 10.02 2.17 -52.66
CA LEU A 3 9.58 1.66 -51.34
C LEU A 3 10.43 0.49 -50.82
N THR A 4 11.31 0.78 -49.85
CA THR A 4 11.46 -0.05 -48.63
C THR A 4 12.26 0.71 -47.57
N VAL A 5 11.58 1.55 -46.80
CA VAL A 5 12.05 1.99 -45.48
C VAL A 5 11.46 1.01 -44.48
N THR A 6 12.20 -0.04 -44.15
CA THR A 6 11.79 -1.01 -43.12
C THR A 6 12.20 -0.45 -41.77
N LEU A 7 11.39 0.48 -41.25
CA LEU A 7 11.52 1.00 -39.89
C LEU A 7 11.01 -0.07 -38.92
N LEU A 8 11.89 -0.97 -38.50
CA LEU A 8 11.66 -1.88 -37.37
C LEU A 8 11.65 -1.05 -36.08
N VAL A 9 10.50 -0.43 -35.79
CA VAL A 9 10.22 0.12 -34.47
C VAL A 9 9.88 -1.05 -33.57
N ALA A 10 10.92 -1.64 -32.99
CA ALA A 10 10.80 -2.54 -31.85
C ALA A 10 10.09 -1.78 -30.73
N SER A 11 8.80 -2.04 -30.59
CA SER A 11 7.98 -1.54 -29.50
C SER A 11 8.44 -2.23 -28.23
N LEU A 12 9.40 -1.62 -27.54
CA LEU A 12 9.64 -1.89 -26.12
C LEU A 12 8.37 -1.46 -25.38
N ALA A 13 7.40 -2.37 -25.30
CA ALA A 13 6.33 -2.30 -24.32
C ALA A 13 7.00 -2.45 -22.95
N ALA A 14 7.48 -1.34 -22.39
CA ALA A 14 7.83 -1.26 -21.00
C ALA A 14 6.55 -1.56 -20.22
N SER A 15 6.40 -2.82 -19.77
CA SER A 15 5.42 -3.19 -18.77
C SER A 15 5.74 -2.39 -17.52
N VAL A 16 5.10 -1.23 -17.36
CA VAL A 16 5.13 -0.45 -16.14
C VAL A 16 4.38 -1.28 -15.11
N SER A 17 5.10 -2.21 -14.46
CA SER A 17 4.58 -2.93 -13.31
C SER A 17 4.37 -1.88 -12.21
N ALA A 18 3.13 -1.42 -12.05
CA ALA A 18 2.79 -0.52 -10.97
C ALA A 18 3.00 -1.30 -9.68
N ALA A 19 4.05 -0.94 -8.93
CA ALA A 19 4.28 -1.52 -7.61
C ALA A 19 3.00 -1.35 -6.78
N SER A 20 2.53 -2.42 -6.15
CA SER A 20 1.33 -2.41 -5.30
C SER A 20 1.63 -3.15 -4.00
N TYR A 21 1.07 -2.64 -2.89
CA TYR A 21 1.45 -3.04 -1.54
C TYR A 21 0.23 -3.46 -0.71
N GLU A 22 0.42 -4.34 0.26
CA GLU A 22 -0.66 -4.83 1.12
C GLU A 22 -1.05 -3.81 2.19
N LEU A 23 -0.07 -3.06 2.70
CA LEU A 23 -0.25 -2.09 3.77
C LEU A 23 0.31 -0.73 3.39
N CYS A 24 -0.44 0.32 3.68
CA CYS A 24 -0.01 1.70 3.51
C CYS A 24 -0.46 2.58 4.67
N CYS A 25 0.27 3.65 4.94
CA CYS A 25 -0.20 4.74 5.80
C CYS A 25 0.18 6.09 5.19
N CYS A 26 -0.54 7.13 5.57
CA CYS A 26 -0.11 8.50 5.34
C CYS A 26 1.00 8.84 6.34
N THR A 27 2.09 9.48 5.93
CA THR A 27 3.22 9.80 6.82
C THR A 27 3.43 11.29 7.03
N LYS A 28 3.56 11.77 8.27
CA LYS A 28 3.81 13.18 8.58
C LYS A 28 5.13 13.40 9.29
N THR A 29 5.76 14.53 8.96
CA THR A 29 6.91 15.06 9.71
C THR A 29 6.43 15.53 11.08
N GLN A 30 6.93 14.86 12.11
CA GLN A 30 6.71 15.17 13.51
C GLN A 30 7.53 16.40 13.92
N LYS A 31 7.22 16.95 15.09
CA LYS A 31 7.93 18.12 15.64
C LYS A 31 9.44 17.89 15.85
N ASP A 32 9.83 16.62 16.03
CA ASP A 32 11.23 16.19 16.19
C ASP A 32 11.96 15.96 14.84
N GLY A 33 11.30 16.24 13.72
CA GLY A 33 11.84 16.03 12.37
C GLY A 33 11.74 14.59 11.87
N THR A 34 11.21 13.65 12.66
CA THR A 34 10.99 12.28 12.22
C THR A 34 9.74 12.17 11.34
N TYR A 35 9.76 11.30 10.34
CA TYR A 35 8.53 10.90 9.64
C TYR A 35 7.88 9.78 10.45
N LYS A 36 6.55 9.79 10.58
CA LYS A 36 5.77 8.69 11.18
C LYS A 36 4.42 8.54 10.47
N CYS A 37 3.78 7.38 10.57
CA CYS A 37 2.38 7.26 10.17
C CYS A 37 1.53 8.30 10.92
N ASP A 38 0.69 9.01 10.19
CA ASP A 38 -0.29 9.97 10.68
C ASP A 38 -1.65 9.27 10.69
N HIS A 39 -2.10 8.93 11.89
CA HIS A 39 -3.37 8.24 12.11
C HIS A 39 -4.55 9.05 11.58
N ASP A 40 -4.61 10.35 11.87
CA ASP A 40 -5.75 11.20 11.51
C ASP A 40 -5.86 11.38 9.99
N ALA A 41 -4.72 11.58 9.30
CA ALA A 41 -4.70 11.65 7.85
C ALA A 41 -5.09 10.31 7.22
N THR A 42 -4.59 9.20 7.76
CA THR A 42 -4.90 7.85 7.27
C THR A 42 -6.38 7.51 7.50
N GLN A 43 -6.95 7.90 8.65
CA GLN A 43 -8.36 7.74 8.98
C GLN A 43 -9.23 8.52 8.00
N LYS A 44 -8.90 9.78 7.69
CA LYS A 44 -9.61 10.56 6.67
C LYS A 44 -9.57 9.90 5.29
N VAL A 45 -8.44 9.30 4.90
CA VAL A 45 -8.36 8.53 3.65
C VAL A 45 -9.31 7.31 3.68
N ALA A 46 -9.35 6.57 4.79
CA ALA A 46 -10.27 5.45 4.94
C ALA A 46 -11.75 5.90 4.92
N ASP A 47 -12.05 7.03 5.56
CA ASP A 47 -13.39 7.61 5.61
C ASP A 47 -13.85 8.19 4.27
N ASP A 48 -12.96 8.81 3.50
CA ASP A 48 -13.24 9.30 2.14
C ASP A 48 -13.48 8.14 1.16
N LYS A 49 -12.87 6.99 1.45
CA LYS A 49 -12.94 5.77 0.67
C LYS A 49 -13.76 4.71 1.38
N LYS A 50 -14.89 5.10 1.96
CA LYS A 50 -15.79 4.23 2.75
C LYS A 50 -15.91 2.83 2.15
N GLY A 51 -15.46 1.85 2.94
CA GLY A 51 -15.57 0.44 2.58
C GLY A 51 -14.61 -0.04 1.49
N PHE A 52 -13.62 0.77 1.09
CA PHE A 52 -12.48 0.36 0.26
C PHE A 52 -11.22 0.13 1.10
N PHE A 53 -11.05 0.85 2.20
CA PHE A 53 -9.91 0.68 3.10
C PHE A 53 -10.36 0.36 4.52
N ALA A 54 -9.52 -0.40 5.23
CA ALA A 54 -9.69 -0.69 6.65
C ALA A 54 -8.32 -0.68 7.33
N PHE A 55 -8.29 -0.32 8.61
CA PHE A 55 -7.07 -0.39 9.41
C PHE A 55 -6.69 -1.84 9.72
N THR A 56 -5.39 -2.12 9.71
CA THR A 56 -4.83 -3.41 10.10
C THR A 56 -5.29 -3.76 11.52
N PRO A 57 -5.85 -4.96 11.76
CA PRO A 57 -6.15 -5.42 13.12
C PRO A 57 -4.86 -5.82 13.88
N ARG A 58 -3.73 -5.92 13.18
CA ARG A 58 -2.44 -6.33 13.73
C ARG A 58 -1.58 -5.13 14.08
N TYR A 59 -0.99 -5.16 15.28
CA TYR A 59 0.12 -4.29 15.66
C TYR A 59 1.44 -4.83 15.10
N TRP A 60 2.21 -3.98 14.44
CA TRP A 60 3.47 -4.37 13.82
C TRP A 60 4.66 -3.76 14.58
N ILE A 61 5.66 -4.59 14.92
CA ILE A 61 6.84 -4.16 15.72
C ILE A 61 8.18 -4.27 14.99
N ASN A 62 8.33 -5.22 14.07
CA ASN A 62 9.47 -5.39 13.15
C ASN A 62 9.24 -6.73 12.43
N LEU A 63 9.49 -6.80 11.12
CA LEU A 63 9.35 -8.06 10.36
C LEU A 63 10.67 -8.72 10.02
N THR A 64 10.67 -10.04 10.08
CA THR A 64 11.85 -10.90 9.90
C THR A 64 12.19 -11.23 8.44
N LYS A 65 11.29 -10.99 7.47
CA LYS A 65 11.60 -11.11 6.03
C LYS A 65 10.86 -10.05 5.19
N GLY A 66 11.61 -9.27 4.41
CA GLY A 66 11.11 -8.66 3.18
C GLY A 66 10.66 -7.19 3.20
N GLY A 67 10.88 -6.43 4.28
CA GLY A 67 10.53 -5.01 4.34
C GLY A 67 9.69 -4.69 5.56
N ALA A 68 10.36 -4.61 6.72
CA ALA A 68 9.72 -4.26 7.98
C ALA A 68 9.04 -2.89 7.91
N PRO A 69 7.93 -2.69 8.64
CA PRO A 69 7.36 -1.37 8.79
C PRO A 69 8.40 -0.46 9.42
N ILE A 70 8.63 0.71 8.81
CA ILE A 70 9.48 1.74 9.42
C ILE A 70 8.85 2.25 10.72
N TYR A 71 7.51 2.20 10.84
CA TYR A 71 6.78 2.69 12.00
C TYR A 71 6.05 1.55 12.69
N GLN A 72 6.33 1.36 13.97
CA GLN A 72 5.58 0.41 14.77
C GLN A 72 4.16 0.93 14.98
N GLY A 73 3.17 0.06 14.89
CA GLY A 73 1.78 0.50 15.03
C GLY A 73 0.74 -0.34 14.31
N SER A 74 -0.49 0.11 14.46
CA SER A 74 -1.67 -0.35 13.71
C SER A 74 -2.21 0.72 12.76
N ASP A 75 -1.47 1.82 12.54
CA ASP A 75 -1.91 2.95 11.71
C ASP A 75 -1.81 2.71 10.20
N TYR A 76 -1.70 1.43 9.81
CA TYR A 76 -1.67 1.01 8.42
C TYR A 76 -3.07 0.62 7.96
N ILE A 77 -3.42 1.02 6.75
CA ILE A 77 -4.63 0.57 6.06
C ILE A 77 -4.27 -0.42 4.96
N TYR A 78 -5.21 -1.30 4.65
CA TYR A 78 -5.16 -2.23 3.52
C TYR A 78 -6.39 -2.08 2.63
N ALA A 79 -6.27 -2.49 1.36
CA ALA A 79 -7.39 -2.53 0.45
C ALA A 79 -8.32 -3.70 0.80
N THR A 80 -9.57 -3.35 1.06
CA THR A 80 -10.63 -4.32 1.29
C THR A 80 -10.99 -5.01 -0.01
N GLY A 81 -11.05 -6.35 0.01
CA GLY A 81 -11.39 -7.18 -1.16
C GLY A 81 -12.83 -7.01 -1.69
N LYS A 82 -13.57 -6.00 -1.22
CA LYS A 82 -14.93 -5.69 -1.69
C LYS A 82 -14.92 -5.05 -3.09
N ASN A 83 -13.83 -4.39 -3.48
CA ASN A 83 -13.65 -3.76 -4.80
C ASN A 83 -12.20 -3.84 -5.35
N TYR A 84 -11.27 -4.48 -4.63
CA TYR A 84 -9.88 -4.72 -5.07
C TYR A 84 -9.63 -6.23 -5.09
N GLU A 85 -9.64 -6.86 -6.27
CA GLU A 85 -9.44 -8.31 -6.41
C GLU A 85 -8.06 -8.76 -5.89
N ASP A 86 -7.08 -7.85 -5.87
CA ASP A 86 -5.72 -8.15 -5.43
C ASP A 86 -5.44 -7.74 -3.98
N THR A 87 -6.37 -7.05 -3.29
CA THR A 87 -6.20 -6.49 -1.93
C THR A 87 -4.98 -5.60 -1.75
N LYS A 88 -4.48 -5.01 -2.85
CA LYS A 88 -3.27 -4.17 -2.84
C LYS A 88 -3.61 -2.70 -3.09
N ILE A 89 -2.73 -1.84 -2.61
CA ILE A 89 -2.80 -0.39 -2.72
C ILE A 89 -1.65 0.08 -3.60
N GLY A 90 -1.96 0.87 -4.64
CA GLY A 90 -0.95 1.57 -5.41
C GLY A 90 -0.33 2.72 -4.60
N PRO A 91 1.01 2.84 -4.50
CA PRO A 91 1.66 3.90 -3.73
C PRO A 91 1.36 5.28 -4.33
N LYS A 92 1.21 5.39 -5.66
CA LYS A 92 0.84 6.64 -6.33
C LYS A 92 -0.57 7.09 -5.97
N GLU A 93 -1.51 6.15 -5.87
CA GLU A 93 -2.89 6.44 -5.49
C GLU A 93 -2.96 6.87 -4.03
N MET A 94 -2.29 6.12 -3.15
CA MET A 94 -2.18 6.45 -1.74
C MET A 94 -1.55 7.83 -1.53
N ARG A 95 -0.48 8.18 -2.28
CA ARG A 95 0.08 9.54 -2.29
C ARG A 95 -0.97 10.59 -2.55
N GLY A 96 -1.78 10.37 -3.59
CA GLY A 96 -2.85 11.27 -3.99
C GLY A 96 -3.91 11.41 -2.90
N TYR A 97 -4.23 10.31 -2.20
CA TYR A 97 -5.16 10.35 -1.07
C TYR A 97 -4.60 11.14 0.11
N CYS A 98 -3.37 10.86 0.54
CA CYS A 98 -2.75 11.54 1.69
C CYS A 98 -2.57 13.05 1.45
N ARG A 99 -2.11 13.45 0.25
CA ARG A 99 -1.93 14.87 -0.09
C ARG A 99 -3.22 15.69 -0.05
N ARG A 100 -4.37 15.07 -0.35
CA ARG A 100 -5.68 15.76 -0.27
C ARG A 100 -6.11 16.08 1.16
N GLN A 101 -5.52 15.44 2.16
CA GLN A 101 -5.87 15.65 3.57
C GLN A 101 -5.09 16.80 4.24
N GLY A 102 -4.44 17.67 3.46
CA GLY A 102 -3.77 18.88 3.98
C GLY A 102 -2.47 18.58 4.71
N ALA A 103 -1.83 17.50 4.30
CA ALA A 103 -0.79 16.86 5.03
C ALA A 103 0.50 17.03 4.19
N ASP A 104 1.65 17.40 4.79
CA ASP A 104 3.02 17.33 4.21
C ASP A 104 3.43 15.91 3.73
N VAL A 105 2.45 15.08 3.41
CA VAL A 105 2.39 13.72 3.88
C VAL A 105 2.42 12.81 2.67
N ASP A 106 3.64 12.38 2.40
CA ASP A 106 3.93 11.24 1.55
C ASP A 106 3.20 9.99 2.09
N GLN A 107 3.27 8.91 1.34
CA GLN A 107 2.78 7.62 1.76
C GLN A 107 3.95 6.70 2.07
N TYR A 108 3.78 5.87 3.08
CA TYR A 108 4.65 4.72 3.27
C TYR A 108 3.83 3.45 3.06
N CYS A 109 4.33 2.59 2.18
CA CYS A 109 3.68 1.36 1.78
C CYS A 109 4.66 0.20 1.81
N TRP A 110 4.19 -0.96 2.24
CA TRP A 110 5.00 -2.17 2.36
C TRP A 110 4.10 -3.42 2.36
N SER A 111 4.70 -4.58 2.15
CA SER A 111 3.97 -5.86 2.06
C SER A 111 4.57 -6.89 3.02
N PRO A 112 3.83 -7.38 4.03
CA PRO A 112 4.27 -8.48 4.89
C PRO A 112 4.47 -9.82 4.17
N GLY A 113 4.01 -9.95 2.92
CA GLY A 113 4.02 -11.21 2.19
C GLY A 113 3.13 -12.23 2.89
N ASN A 114 3.62 -13.46 3.09
CA ASN A 114 2.85 -14.56 3.69
C ASN A 114 2.34 -14.30 5.12
N GLN A 115 2.76 -13.21 5.77
CA GLN A 115 2.25 -12.80 7.08
C GLN A 115 0.95 -11.97 6.99
N TRP A 116 0.57 -11.50 5.82
CA TRP A 116 -0.67 -10.78 5.58
C TRP A 116 -1.79 -11.75 5.24
N THR A 117 -2.83 -11.80 6.08
CA THR A 117 -3.84 -12.87 6.00
C THR A 117 -5.23 -12.40 6.43
N TYR A 118 -5.60 -11.15 6.18
CA TYR A 118 -6.84 -10.55 6.69
C TYR A 118 -7.80 -10.08 5.58
N ASN A 119 -9.10 -10.27 5.77
CA ASN A 119 -10.14 -9.70 4.90
C ASN A 119 -10.58 -8.31 5.38
N TYR A 120 -11.52 -7.70 4.65
CA TYR A 120 -12.10 -6.38 4.95
C TYR A 120 -12.79 -6.23 6.31
N LYS A 121 -13.17 -7.33 6.95
CA LYS A 121 -13.75 -7.33 8.30
C LYS A 121 -12.68 -7.39 9.39
N GLY A 122 -11.40 -7.49 9.00
CA GLY A 122 -10.31 -7.80 9.90
C GLY A 122 -10.26 -9.26 10.32
N ASP A 123 -11.04 -10.15 9.68
CA ASP A 123 -10.97 -11.59 9.97
C ASP A 123 -9.74 -12.19 9.30
N LYS A 124 -9.08 -13.11 10.00
CA LYS A 124 -8.00 -13.90 9.42
C LYS A 124 -8.56 -14.88 8.40
N ILE A 125 -8.25 -14.69 7.12
CA ILE A 125 -8.73 -15.51 5.99
C ILE A 125 -7.78 -16.60 5.52
N GLY A 126 -6.57 -16.68 6.09
CA GLY A 126 -5.68 -17.80 5.87
C GLY A 126 -4.22 -17.41 5.87
N GLY A 127 -3.45 -18.02 6.78
CA GLY A 127 -2.01 -18.21 6.65
C GLY A 127 -1.77 -19.69 6.77
N ASN A 128 -0.87 -20.25 5.95
CA ASN A 128 -0.43 -21.62 6.15
C ASN A 128 0.13 -21.72 7.58
N GLY A 129 -0.65 -22.29 8.48
CA GLY A 129 -0.11 -23.01 9.61
C GLY A 129 0.70 -24.16 9.05
N LYS A 130 1.96 -23.91 8.70
CA LYS A 130 2.99 -24.91 8.86
C LYS A 130 3.88 -24.40 9.97
N GLY A 131 3.81 -25.13 11.08
CA GLY A 131 4.58 -24.83 12.26
C GLY A 131 6.08 -24.79 11.99
N ALA A 132 6.75 -24.02 12.83
CA ALA A 132 8.02 -24.37 13.43
C ALA A 132 8.05 -23.61 14.76
#